data_AF-A0A452FRQ5-F1
#
_entry.id   AF-A0A452FRQ5-F1
#
_cell.length_a   1.000
_cell.length_b   1.000
_cell.length_c   1.000
_cell.angle_alpha   90.00
_cell.angle_beta   90.00
_cell.angle_gamma   90.00
#
_symmetry.space_group_name_H-M   'P 1'
#
loop_
_entity.id
_entity.type
_entity.pdbx_description
1 polymer ?
#
loop_
_entity_poly.entity_id
_entity_poly.type
_entity_poly.pdbx_seq_one_letter_code
_entity_poly.pdbx_strand_id
1 'polypeptide(L)'
;MGWRSTSSTKSGKFMNPTDQARKEARKRELKKNKKQSMMVQAAVLKMKDPKQIIRDMEKLDEMEFNPVQQPQLNEKVLKDKRKKLRETFECILRLYEKENLDIYKELRKLEVEYEQKRAQLSQYFDAVKNAHGVMTMMFLAPVKMMAILKTWTRISMMTVLMTATVADQMEKVKGMNLCTMMTLREKTMKKRNQV
;
A
#
# COMPACT_ATOMS: atom_id res chain seq x y z
N MET A 1 -12.77 -31.95 13.91
CA MET A 1 -13.40 -31.78 15.24
C MET A 1 -14.33 -32.96 15.49
N GLY A 2 -14.11 -33.73 16.55
CA GLY A 2 -14.83 -35.00 16.78
C GLY A 2 -16.32 -34.82 17.14
N TRP A 3 -17.14 -35.72 16.60
CA TRP A 3 -18.57 -35.84 16.90
C TRP A 3 -18.74 -36.46 18.31
N ARG A 4 -19.07 -35.66 19.32
CA ARG A 4 -19.37 -36.18 20.67
C ARG A 4 -20.84 -36.59 20.77
N SER A 5 -21.11 -37.70 21.47
CA SER A 5 -22.47 -38.13 21.79
C SER A 5 -23.19 -37.06 22.65
N THR A 6 -24.48 -36.87 22.41
CA THR A 6 -25.25 -35.80 23.07
C THR A 6 -25.54 -36.09 24.54
N SER A 7 -25.49 -37.37 24.94
CA SER A 7 -25.85 -37.90 26.27
C SER A 7 -24.71 -37.91 27.29
N SER A 8 -23.46 -37.67 26.88
CA SER A 8 -22.28 -37.74 27.75
C SER A 8 -21.67 -36.37 28.06
N THR A 9 -21.07 -36.24 29.24
CA THR A 9 -20.31 -35.07 29.68
C THR A 9 -18.95 -34.98 28.97
N LYS A 10 -18.24 -33.86 29.13
CA LYS A 10 -16.87 -33.68 28.62
C LYS A 10 -15.88 -34.76 29.12
N SER A 11 -16.17 -35.37 30.26
CA SER A 11 -15.39 -36.44 30.90
C SER A 11 -15.84 -37.86 30.54
N GLY A 12 -16.86 -38.04 29.69
CA GLY A 12 -17.38 -39.36 29.34
C GLY A 12 -18.48 -39.90 30.26
N LYS A 13 -18.74 -39.26 31.42
CA LYS A 13 -19.80 -39.65 32.36
C LYS A 13 -21.19 -39.32 31.80
N PHE A 14 -22.19 -40.16 32.11
CA PHE A 14 -23.60 -39.92 31.76
C PHE A 14 -24.07 -38.56 32.28
N MET A 15 -24.75 -37.77 31.43
CA MET A 15 -25.33 -36.50 31.86
C MET A 15 -26.57 -36.70 32.71
N ASN A 16 -26.82 -35.79 33.66
CA ASN A 16 -28.07 -35.76 34.40
C ASN A 16 -29.27 -35.58 33.43
N PRO A 17 -30.36 -36.36 33.57
CA PRO A 17 -31.58 -36.20 32.77
C PRO A 17 -32.08 -34.75 32.66
N THR A 18 -32.01 -33.95 33.73
CA THR A 18 -32.41 -32.54 33.74
C THR A 18 -31.49 -31.67 32.87
N ASP A 19 -30.18 -31.92 32.91
CA ASP A 19 -29.21 -31.19 32.09
C ASP A 19 -29.33 -31.57 30.62
N GLN A 20 -29.68 -32.83 30.33
CA GLN A 20 -29.95 -33.29 28.98
C GLN A 20 -31.18 -32.58 28.39
N ALA A 21 -32.27 -32.46 29.16
CA ALA A 21 -33.46 -31.70 28.76
C ALA A 21 -33.13 -30.21 28.47
N ARG A 22 -32.31 -29.57 29.33
CA ARG A 22 -31.86 -28.18 29.10
C ARG A 22 -30.99 -28.04 27.85
N LYS A 23 -30.07 -28.98 27.61
CA LYS A 23 -29.20 -29.01 26.43
C LYS A 23 -29.99 -29.21 25.15
N GLU A 24 -31.00 -30.07 25.17
CA GLU A 24 -31.92 -30.27 24.06
C GLU A 24 -32.78 -29.03 23.78
N ALA A 25 -33.31 -28.37 24.81
CA ALA A 25 -34.04 -27.12 24.67
C ALA A 25 -33.16 -26.04 24.03
N ARG A 26 -31.94 -25.84 24.52
CA ARG A 26 -30.96 -24.89 23.95
C ARG A 26 -30.61 -25.22 22.50
N LYS A 27 -30.48 -26.51 22.15
CA LYS A 27 -30.22 -26.95 20.77
C LYS A 27 -31.39 -26.63 19.85
N ARG A 28 -32.64 -26.81 20.31
CA ARG A 28 -33.85 -26.46 19.54
C ARG A 28 -33.95 -24.94 19.35
N GLU A 29 -33.67 -24.17 20.40
CA GLU A 29 -33.62 -22.70 20.35
C GLU A 29 -32.54 -22.21 19.38
N LEU A 30 -31.32 -22.73 19.47
CA LEU A 30 -30.22 -22.36 18.58
C LEU A 30 -30.54 -22.66 17.10
N LYS A 31 -31.24 -23.78 16.84
CA LYS A 31 -31.74 -24.10 15.50
C LYS A 31 -32.79 -23.10 15.01
N LYS A 32 -33.71 -22.65 15.88
CA LYS A 32 -34.70 -21.60 15.54
C LYS A 32 -33.99 -20.28 15.23
N ASN A 33 -33.04 -19.86 16.08
CA ASN A 33 -32.26 -18.63 15.86
C ASN A 33 -31.43 -18.71 14.57
N LYS A 34 -30.86 -19.87 14.25
CA LYS A 34 -30.15 -20.04 12.97
C LYS A 34 -31.09 -19.93 11.78
N LYS A 35 -32.29 -20.52 11.83
CA LYS A 35 -33.30 -20.38 10.78
C LYS A 35 -33.76 -18.93 10.63
N GLN A 36 -34.05 -18.24 11.73
CA GLN A 36 -34.40 -16.82 11.72
C GLN A 36 -33.29 -15.97 11.13
N SER A 37 -32.03 -16.20 11.52
CA SER A 37 -30.87 -15.51 10.95
C SER A 37 -30.76 -15.72 9.43
N MET A 38 -30.99 -16.94 8.93
CA MET A 38 -31.01 -17.20 7.47
C MET A 38 -32.17 -16.48 6.77
N MET A 39 -33.37 -16.46 7.37
CA MET A 39 -34.53 -15.75 6.82
C MET A 39 -34.31 -14.24 6.78
N VAL A 40 -33.79 -13.67 7.88
CA VAL A 40 -33.43 -12.24 7.95
C VAL A 40 -32.34 -11.92 6.93
N GLN A 41 -31.30 -12.76 6.80
CA GLN A 41 -30.25 -12.56 5.80
C GLN A 41 -30.82 -12.56 4.37
N ALA A 42 -31.73 -13.49 4.04
CA ALA A 42 -32.38 -13.53 2.74
C ALA A 42 -33.27 -12.29 2.50
N ALA A 43 -34.04 -11.86 3.50
CA ALA A 43 -34.87 -10.66 3.38
C ALA A 43 -34.04 -9.39 3.17
N VAL A 44 -32.96 -9.22 3.94
CA VAL A 44 -32.02 -8.08 3.78
C VAL A 44 -31.39 -8.07 2.39
N LEU A 45 -31.09 -9.23 1.81
CA LEU A 45 -30.57 -9.30 0.44
C LEU A 45 -31.62 -8.90 -0.61
N LYS A 46 -32.89 -9.27 -0.44
CA LYS A 46 -33.98 -8.87 -1.34
C LYS A 46 -34.29 -7.37 -1.31
N MET A 47 -34.04 -6.70 -0.19
CA MET A 47 -34.24 -5.25 -0.06
C MET A 47 -33.15 -4.40 -0.72
N LYS A 48 -32.01 -5.00 -1.09
CA LYS A 48 -30.90 -4.27 -1.72
C LYS A 48 -31.14 -4.14 -3.22
N ASP A 49 -30.91 -2.94 -3.75
CA ASP A 49 -30.89 -2.72 -5.20
C ASP A 49 -29.52 -3.17 -5.77
N PRO A 50 -29.48 -4.20 -6.64
CA PRO A 50 -28.23 -4.64 -7.25
C PRO A 50 -27.56 -3.56 -8.11
N LYS A 51 -28.32 -2.66 -8.73
CA LYS A 51 -27.77 -1.55 -9.53
C LYS A 51 -27.05 -0.54 -8.64
N GLN A 52 -27.57 -0.30 -7.43
CA GLN A 52 -26.89 0.56 -6.46
C GLN A 52 -25.53 -0.01 -6.03
N ILE A 53 -25.41 -1.32 -5.86
CA ILE A 53 -24.14 -1.96 -5.49
C ILE A 53 -23.08 -1.77 -6.58
N ILE A 54 -23.47 -1.88 -7.86
CA ILE A 54 -22.57 -1.56 -8.98
C ILE A 54 -22.11 -0.11 -8.91
N ARG A 55 -23.03 0.85 -8.72
CA ARG A 55 -22.69 2.28 -8.60
C ARG A 55 -21.73 2.57 -7.44
N ASP A 56 -21.94 1.92 -6.30
CA ASP A 56 -21.06 2.07 -5.14
C ASP A 56 -19.66 1.50 -5.41
N MET A 57 -19.55 0.43 -6.20
CA MET A 57 -18.27 -0.12 -6.65
C MET A 57 -17.58 0.81 -7.67
N GLU A 58 -18.30 1.33 -8.66
CA GLU A 58 -17.78 2.30 -9.64
C GLU A 58 -17.21 3.53 -8.93
N LYS A 59 -17.91 4.06 -7.92
CA LYS A 59 -17.44 5.19 -7.13
C LYS A 59 -16.14 4.89 -6.37
N LEU A 60 -15.96 3.67 -5.86
CA LEU A 60 -14.70 3.27 -5.22
C LEU A 60 -13.56 3.15 -6.24
N ASP A 61 -13.86 2.72 -7.46
CA ASP A 61 -12.89 2.61 -8.55
C ASP A 61 -12.45 3.98 -9.06
N GLU A 62 -13.38 4.92 -9.24
CA GLU A 62 -13.08 6.32 -9.57
C GLU A 62 -12.17 6.97 -8.53
N MET A 63 -12.36 6.64 -7.24
CA MET A 63 -11.51 7.12 -6.16
C MET A 63 -10.11 6.47 -6.17
N GLU A 64 -10.00 5.18 -6.53
CA GLU A 64 -8.71 4.48 -6.59
C GLU A 64 -7.88 4.91 -7.81
N PHE A 65 -8.53 5.04 -8.97
CA PHE A 65 -7.90 5.33 -10.26
C PHE A 65 -7.88 6.81 -10.62
N ASN A 66 -8.00 7.72 -9.64
CA ASN A 66 -7.89 9.15 -9.90
C ASN A 66 -6.40 9.54 -10.13
N PRO A 67 -6.02 10.00 -11.33
CA PRO A 67 -4.63 10.35 -11.62
C PRO A 67 -4.21 11.71 -11.04
N VAL A 68 -5.17 12.56 -10.66
CA VAL A 68 -4.93 13.94 -10.19
C VAL A 68 -4.82 13.99 -8.68
N GLN A 69 -5.66 13.24 -7.97
CA GLN A 69 -5.72 13.24 -6.51
C GLN A 69 -5.33 11.88 -5.95
N GLN A 70 -4.39 11.88 -5.00
CA GLN A 70 -4.11 10.67 -4.23
C GLN A 70 -5.37 10.23 -3.47
N PRO A 71 -5.70 8.92 -3.45
CA PRO A 71 -6.86 8.43 -2.72
C PRO A 71 -6.80 8.85 -1.25
N GLN A 72 -7.88 9.44 -0.74
CA GLN A 72 -7.97 9.84 0.68
C GLN A 72 -7.97 8.63 1.64
N LEU A 73 -8.30 7.44 1.12
CA LEU A 73 -8.37 6.20 1.90
C LEU A 73 -7.20 5.28 1.56
N ASN A 74 -6.73 4.54 2.57
CA ASN A 74 -5.71 3.52 2.40
C ASN A 74 -6.15 2.45 1.38
N GLU A 75 -5.24 2.03 0.51
CA GLU A 75 -5.47 1.07 -0.59
C GLU A 75 -6.10 -0.24 -0.09
N LYS A 76 -5.66 -0.72 1.09
CA LYS A 76 -6.22 -1.91 1.74
C LYS A 76 -7.71 -1.75 2.06
N VAL A 77 -8.11 -0.57 2.53
CA VAL A 77 -9.51 -0.29 2.91
C VAL A 77 -10.41 -0.23 1.66
N LEU A 78 -9.92 0.34 0.56
CA LEU A 78 -10.64 0.36 -0.72
C LEU A 78 -10.85 -1.05 -1.26
N LYS A 79 -9.79 -1.88 -1.25
CA LYS A 79 -9.85 -3.29 -1.66
C LYS A 79 -10.84 -4.10 -0.80
N ASP A 80 -10.81 -3.93 0.52
CA ASP A 80 -11.72 -4.62 1.44
C ASP A 80 -13.19 -4.19 1.26
N LYS A 81 -13.46 -2.89 1.08
CA LYS A 81 -14.81 -2.38 0.80
C LYS A 81 -15.34 -2.94 -0.53
N ARG A 82 -14.53 -2.90 -1.59
CA ARG A 82 -14.88 -3.47 -2.90
C ARG A 82 -15.17 -4.96 -2.81
N LYS A 83 -14.35 -5.72 -2.07
CA LYS A 83 -14.55 -7.16 -1.85
C LYS A 83 -15.91 -7.44 -1.22
N LYS A 84 -16.29 -6.70 -0.17
CA LYS A 84 -17.60 -6.85 0.50
C LYS A 84 -18.78 -6.53 -0.43
N LEU A 85 -18.65 -5.51 -1.28
CA LEU A 85 -19.69 -5.18 -2.27
C LEU A 85 -19.83 -6.29 -3.32
N ARG A 86 -18.72 -6.83 -3.83
CA ARG A 86 -18.75 -8.00 -4.74
C ARG A 86 -19.40 -9.22 -4.10
N GLU A 87 -19.00 -9.59 -2.88
CA GLU A 87 -19.61 -10.71 -2.17
C GLU A 87 -21.11 -10.52 -1.96
N THR A 88 -21.56 -9.29 -1.75
CA THR A 88 -22.99 -8.96 -1.66
C THR A 88 -23.69 -9.12 -3.01
N PHE A 89 -23.07 -8.65 -4.09
CA PHE A 89 -23.60 -8.79 -5.46
C PHE A 89 -23.67 -10.25 -5.91
N GLU A 90 -22.65 -11.07 -5.64
CA GLU A 90 -22.64 -12.51 -5.91
C GLU A 90 -23.75 -13.24 -5.15
N CYS A 91 -23.98 -12.88 -3.87
CA CYS A 91 -25.11 -13.41 -3.10
C CYS A 91 -26.46 -13.09 -3.76
N ILE A 92 -26.61 -11.90 -4.33
CA ILE A 92 -27.82 -11.47 -5.04
C ILE A 92 -27.96 -12.21 -6.38
N LEU A 93 -26.87 -12.40 -7.13
CA LEU A 93 -26.87 -13.21 -8.37
C LEU A 93 -27.39 -14.62 -8.11
N ARG A 94 -26.88 -15.31 -7.07
CA ARG A 94 -27.34 -16.66 -6.69
C ARG A 94 -28.81 -16.71 -6.24
N LEU A 95 -29.34 -15.60 -5.76
CA LEU A 95 -30.76 -15.48 -5.40
C LEU A 95 -31.62 -15.38 -6.66
N TYR A 96 -31.27 -14.49 -7.59
CA TYR A 96 -32.00 -14.32 -8.85
C TYR A 96 -31.83 -15.48 -9.83
N GLU A 97 -30.70 -16.20 -9.80
CA GLU A 97 -30.52 -17.45 -10.55
C GLU A 97 -31.63 -18.47 -10.26
N LYS A 98 -32.12 -18.50 -9.02
CA LYS A 98 -33.19 -19.39 -8.58
C LYS A 98 -34.59 -18.82 -8.76
N GLU A 99 -34.75 -17.51 -8.61
CA GLU A 99 -36.06 -16.85 -8.65
C GLU A 99 -36.46 -16.41 -10.07
N ASN A 100 -35.56 -15.77 -10.84
CA ASN A 100 -35.85 -15.19 -12.15
C ASN A 100 -34.59 -15.16 -13.06
N LEU A 101 -34.57 -16.05 -14.06
CA LEU A 101 -33.43 -16.17 -14.99
C LEU A 101 -33.20 -14.92 -15.85
N ASP A 102 -34.24 -14.17 -16.19
CA ASP A 102 -34.09 -12.98 -17.05
C ASP A 102 -33.41 -11.82 -16.31
N ILE A 103 -33.80 -11.58 -15.05
CA ILE A 103 -33.11 -10.61 -14.18
C ILE A 103 -31.66 -11.04 -13.95
N TYR A 104 -31.42 -12.34 -13.74
CA TYR A 104 -30.06 -12.86 -13.62
C TYR A 104 -29.19 -12.54 -14.85
N LYS A 105 -29.72 -12.71 -16.06
CA LYS A 105 -29.00 -12.36 -17.31
C LYS A 105 -28.69 -10.87 -17.38
N GLU A 106 -29.64 -10.01 -17.00
CA GLU A 106 -29.40 -8.55 -16.95
C GLU A 106 -28.30 -8.19 -15.94
N LEU A 107 -28.34 -8.76 -14.74
CA LEU A 107 -27.33 -8.54 -13.72
C LEU A 107 -25.94 -9.04 -14.15
N ARG A 108 -25.88 -10.16 -14.87
CA ARG A 108 -24.63 -10.66 -15.47
C ARG A 108 -24.09 -9.73 -16.55
N LYS A 109 -24.95 -9.11 -17.37
CA LYS A 109 -24.50 -8.08 -18.32
C LYS A 109 -23.91 -6.87 -17.60
N LEU A 110 -24.58 -6.37 -16.56
CA LEU A 110 -24.08 -5.26 -15.74
C LEU A 110 -22.74 -5.57 -15.07
N GLU A 111 -22.54 -6.81 -14.60
CA GLU A 111 -21.27 -7.27 -14.05
C GLU A 111 -20.13 -7.16 -15.09
N VAL A 112 -20.38 -7.66 -16.31
CA VAL A 112 -19.40 -7.61 -17.41
C VAL A 112 -19.10 -6.16 -17.82
N GLU A 113 -20.12 -5.31 -17.94
CA GLU A 113 -19.95 -3.90 -18.25
C GLU A 113 -19.11 -3.17 -17.20
N TYR A 114 -19.36 -3.44 -15.91
CA TYR A 114 -18.56 -2.91 -14.81
C TYR A 114 -17.09 -3.38 -14.89
N GLU A 115 -16.84 -4.67 -15.15
CA GLU A 115 -15.48 -5.18 -15.29
C GLU A 115 -14.73 -4.53 -16.47
N GLN A 116 -15.41 -4.31 -17.59
CA GLN A 116 -14.86 -3.61 -18.75
C GLN A 116 -14.50 -2.16 -18.41
N LYS A 117 -15.42 -1.41 -17.77
CA LYS A 117 -15.14 -0.03 -17.33
C LYS A 117 -13.95 0.04 -16.39
N ARG A 118 -13.88 -0.89 -15.42
CA ARG A 118 -12.77 -0.96 -14.48
C ARG A 118 -11.44 -1.27 -15.16
N ALA A 119 -11.44 -2.17 -16.14
CA ALA A 119 -10.24 -2.46 -16.93
C ALA A 119 -9.76 -1.23 -17.71
N GLN A 120 -10.68 -0.48 -18.33
CA GLN A 120 -10.36 0.78 -19.02
C GLN A 120 -9.79 1.83 -18.06
N LEU A 121 -10.41 2.01 -16.88
CA LEU A 121 -9.92 2.93 -15.85
C LEU A 121 -8.51 2.57 -15.37
N SER A 122 -8.28 1.28 -15.09
CA SER A 122 -6.96 0.79 -14.67
C SER A 122 -5.90 1.04 -15.74
N GLN A 123 -6.21 0.71 -16.99
CA GLN A 123 -5.28 0.93 -18.12
C GLN A 123 -4.96 2.40 -18.31
N TYR A 124 -5.97 3.28 -18.23
CA TYR A 124 -5.78 4.71 -18.32
C TYR A 124 -4.90 5.24 -17.17
N PHE A 125 -5.18 4.82 -15.93
CA PHE A 125 -4.40 5.22 -14.77
C PHE A 125 -2.93 4.78 -14.88
N ASP A 126 -2.68 3.54 -15.29
CA ASP A 126 -1.33 3.02 -15.49
C ASP A 126 -0.60 3.76 -16.61
N ALA A 127 -1.27 4.05 -17.73
CA ALA A 127 -0.71 4.84 -18.83
C ALA A 127 -0.31 6.25 -18.37
N VAL A 128 -1.18 6.93 -17.62
CA VAL A 128 -0.92 8.27 -17.08
C VAL A 128 0.23 8.23 -16.07
N LYS A 129 0.25 7.27 -15.16
CA LYS A 129 1.33 7.12 -14.16
C LYS A 129 2.68 6.82 -14.82
N ASN A 130 2.68 5.95 -15.84
CA ASN A 130 3.87 5.64 -16.63
C ASN A 130 4.39 6.87 -17.37
N ALA A 131 3.51 7.65 -17.99
CA ALA A 131 3.90 8.90 -18.68
C ALA A 131 4.51 9.92 -17.72
N HIS A 132 3.93 10.14 -16.54
CA HIS A 132 4.52 11.00 -15.50
C HIS A 132 5.87 10.46 -15.00
N GLY A 133 6.00 9.14 -14.84
CA GLY A 133 7.25 8.48 -14.51
C GLY A 133 8.33 8.73 -15.56
N VAL A 134 8.02 8.51 -16.84
CA VAL A 134 8.94 8.75 -17.97
C VAL A 134 9.32 10.22 -18.06
N MET A 135 8.37 11.14 -17.93
CA MET A 135 8.63 12.59 -17.90
C MET A 135 9.59 12.95 -16.77
N THR A 136 9.35 12.43 -15.57
CA THR A 136 10.24 12.66 -14.42
C THR A 136 11.63 12.09 -14.68
N MET A 137 11.75 10.89 -15.23
CA MET A 137 13.06 10.31 -15.56
C MET A 137 13.79 11.11 -16.64
N MET A 138 13.09 11.52 -17.70
CA MET A 138 13.68 12.21 -18.85
C MET A 138 14.17 13.62 -18.51
N PHE A 139 13.45 14.37 -17.66
CA PHE A 139 13.85 15.73 -17.29
C PHE A 139 14.74 15.77 -16.04
N LEU A 140 14.48 14.92 -15.04
CA LEU A 140 15.15 15.01 -13.75
C LEU A 140 16.49 14.27 -13.72
N ALA A 141 16.66 13.18 -14.48
CA ALA A 141 17.91 12.43 -14.51
C ALA A 141 19.07 13.22 -15.16
N PRO A 142 18.89 13.92 -16.30
CA PRO A 142 19.94 14.78 -16.85
C PRO A 142 20.30 15.93 -15.91
N VAL A 143 19.32 16.55 -15.26
CA VAL A 143 19.56 17.64 -14.30
C VAL A 143 20.35 17.14 -13.08
N LYS A 144 20.02 15.96 -12.54
CA LYS A 144 20.78 15.33 -11.45
C LYS A 144 22.19 14.94 -11.88
N MET A 145 22.37 14.36 -13.08
CA MET A 145 23.70 14.03 -13.61
C MET A 145 24.55 15.29 -13.83
N MET A 146 23.96 16.38 -14.32
CA MET A 146 24.66 17.65 -14.50
C MET A 146 25.06 18.28 -13.15
N ALA A 147 24.24 18.13 -12.10
CA ALA A 147 24.61 18.56 -10.76
C ALA A 147 25.80 17.75 -10.22
N ILE A 148 25.82 16.43 -10.40
CA ILE A 148 26.93 15.56 -10.01
C ILE A 148 28.21 15.89 -10.80
N LEU A 149 28.10 16.12 -12.11
CA LEU A 149 29.26 16.48 -12.93
C LEU A 149 29.85 17.84 -12.49
N LYS A 150 28.99 18.82 -12.16
CA LYS A 150 29.41 20.13 -11.63
C LYS A 150 30.08 20.05 -10.27
N THR A 151 29.64 19.17 -9.37
CA THR A 151 30.31 18.99 -8.08
C THR A 151 31.66 18.30 -8.26
N TRP A 152 31.75 17.32 -9.16
CA TRP A 152 32.99 16.60 -9.43
C TRP A 152 34.05 17.49 -10.07
N THR A 153 33.68 18.33 -11.05
CA THR A 153 34.60 19.32 -11.64
C THR A 153 35.06 20.36 -10.61
N ARG A 154 34.17 20.82 -9.73
CA ARG A 154 34.54 21.76 -8.67
C ARG A 154 35.49 21.16 -7.63
N ILE A 155 35.26 19.91 -7.23
CA ILE A 155 36.17 19.17 -6.33
C ILE A 155 37.53 18.98 -7.01
N SER A 156 37.54 18.53 -8.26
CA SER A 156 38.77 18.33 -9.04
C SER A 156 39.58 19.63 -9.17
N MET A 157 38.94 20.75 -9.52
CA MET A 157 39.61 22.06 -9.57
C MET A 157 40.18 22.49 -8.22
N MET A 158 39.46 22.27 -7.10
CA MET A 158 39.99 22.58 -5.77
C MET A 158 41.19 21.72 -5.42
N THR A 159 41.19 20.43 -5.76
CA THR A 159 42.34 19.55 -5.56
C THR A 159 43.57 20.07 -6.32
N VAL A 160 43.39 20.44 -7.59
CA VAL A 160 44.47 21.00 -8.42
C VAL A 160 45.00 22.32 -7.82
N LEU A 161 44.11 23.23 -7.43
CA LEU A 161 44.50 24.52 -6.83
C LEU A 161 45.29 24.31 -5.51
N MET A 162 44.85 23.38 -4.67
CA MET A 162 45.56 23.07 -3.42
C MET A 162 46.93 22.47 -3.69
N THR A 163 47.06 21.55 -4.67
CA THR A 163 48.37 21.00 -5.04
C THR A 163 49.32 22.05 -5.63
N ALA A 164 48.82 22.96 -6.47
CA ALA A 164 49.61 24.05 -7.03
C ALA A 164 50.07 25.04 -5.95
N THR A 165 49.21 25.34 -4.97
CA THR A 165 49.56 26.21 -3.85
C THR A 165 50.63 25.57 -2.97
N VAL A 166 50.53 24.27 -2.67
CA VAL A 166 51.56 23.55 -1.91
C VAL A 166 52.88 23.47 -2.69
N ALA A 167 52.83 23.29 -4.01
CA ALA A 167 54.01 23.30 -4.86
C ALA A 167 54.70 24.67 -4.89
N ASP A 168 53.95 25.77 -5.06
CA ASP A 168 54.48 27.15 -5.02
C ASP A 168 55.10 27.49 -3.65
N GLN A 169 54.50 27.02 -2.55
CA GLN A 169 55.07 27.16 -1.21
C GLN A 169 56.36 26.34 -1.05
N MET A 170 56.42 25.12 -1.60
CA MET A 170 57.62 24.27 -1.56
C MET A 170 58.77 24.85 -2.39
N GLU A 171 58.48 25.48 -3.54
CA GLU A 171 59.48 26.11 -4.39
C GLU A 171 60.08 27.37 -3.72
N LYS A 172 59.24 28.18 -3.06
CA LYS A 172 59.71 29.29 -2.20
C LYS A 172 60.63 28.81 -1.08
N VAL A 173 60.35 27.66 -0.45
CA VAL A 173 61.19 27.10 0.62
C VAL A 173 62.52 26.56 0.08
N LYS A 174 62.54 25.98 -1.12
CA LYS A 174 63.78 25.48 -1.75
C LYS A 174 64.73 26.60 -2.20
N GLY A 175 64.20 27.79 -2.53
CA GLY A 175 64.99 28.98 -2.89
C GLY A 175 65.52 29.77 -1.69
N MET A 176 65.16 29.41 -0.44
CA MET A 176 65.63 30.09 0.76
C MET A 176 67.01 29.56 1.19
N ASN A 177 67.98 30.46 1.33
CA ASN A 177 69.28 30.17 1.93
C ASN A 177 69.13 29.68 3.39
N LEU A 178 70.04 28.79 3.81
CA LEU A 178 69.99 28.07 5.09
C LEU A 178 69.90 29.00 6.31
N CYS A 179 70.50 30.19 6.23
CA CYS A 179 70.48 31.21 7.28
C CYS A 179 69.05 31.75 7.55
N THR A 180 68.26 31.95 6.50
CA THR A 180 66.90 32.52 6.62
C THR A 180 65.90 31.47 7.09
N MET A 181 66.09 30.21 6.71
CA MET A 181 65.33 29.06 7.23
C MET A 181 65.50 28.87 8.75
N MET A 182 66.72 29.05 9.27
CA MET A 182 67.02 28.92 10.69
C MET A 182 66.33 30.01 11.53
N THR A 183 66.37 31.28 11.08
CA THR A 183 65.71 32.39 11.79
C THR A 183 64.17 32.29 11.80
N LEU A 184 63.56 31.75 10.74
CA LEU A 184 62.11 31.54 10.68
C LEU A 184 61.67 30.42 11.65
N ARG A 185 62.42 29.32 11.70
CA ARG A 185 62.17 28.20 12.62
C ARG A 185 62.26 28.63 14.08
N GLU A 186 63.26 29.44 14.42
CA GLU A 186 63.46 29.97 15.78
C GLU A 186 62.30 30.87 16.24
N LYS A 187 61.76 31.71 15.33
CA LYS A 187 60.57 32.53 15.59
C LYS A 187 59.30 31.68 15.80
N THR A 188 59.12 30.60 15.03
CA THR A 188 57.96 29.69 15.21
C THR A 188 58.03 28.88 16.51
N MET A 189 59.23 28.47 16.93
CA MET A 189 59.44 27.76 18.21
C MET A 189 59.17 28.67 19.42
N LYS A 190 59.60 29.94 19.37
CA LYS A 190 59.27 30.93 20.42
C LYS A 190 57.78 31.21 20.53
N LYS A 191 57.05 31.22 19.41
CA LYS A 191 55.60 31.47 19.39
C LYS A 191 54.77 30.30 19.93
N ARG A 192 55.28 29.06 19.85
CA ARG A 192 54.62 27.86 20.42
C ARG A 192 54.81 27.70 21.93
N ASN A 193 55.87 28.26 22.50
CA ASN A 193 56.14 28.22 23.94
C ASN A 193 55.50 29.38 24.73
N GLN A 194 54.63 30.17 24.09
CA GLN A 194 53.86 31.27 24.70
C GLN A 194 52.35 31.00 24.73
N VAL A 195 51.92 29.74 24.59
CA VAL A 195 50.54 29.28 24.80
C VAL A 195 50.52 28.27 25.93
#